data_AF-A0A2A4JCQ0-F1
#
_entry.id   AF-A0A2A4JCQ0-F1
#
_cell.length_a   1.000
_cell.length_b   1.000
_cell.length_c   1.000
_cell.angle_alpha   90.00
_cell.angle_beta   90.00
_cell.angle_gamma   90.00
#
_symmetry.space_group_name_H-M   'P 1'
#
loop_
_entity.id
_entity.type
_entity.pdbx_description
1 polymer ?
#
loop_
_entity_poly.entity_id
_entity_poly.type
_entity_poly.pdbx_seq_one_letter_code
_entity_poly.pdbx_strand_id
1 'polypeptide(L)'
;MRLENEKSLASASLATHLRLLRWCGYCRLASGARLSRLHALYRALTLALTTIYLLQECVYAYQVQQDMDKLARVMFLLLCHITSIAKQLVFHIKAERIDEMLAGLEDPLYNQAVEAHRRLLGATAASASRFVRAYSGCAVVTCTLWITFPVMYRLQGLPVEFPFWITVDYNRPT
;
A
#
# COMPACT_ATOMS: atom_id res chain seq x y z
N MET A 1 -5.36 32.82 8.85
CA MET A 1 -6.36 32.43 9.88
C MET A 1 -6.87 31.05 9.51
N ARG A 2 -6.67 30.10 10.42
CA ARG A 2 -6.74 28.64 10.24
C ARG A 2 -8.20 28.22 10.32
N LEU A 3 -8.85 27.97 9.18
CA LEU A 3 -10.08 27.19 9.16
C LEU A 3 -9.67 25.75 9.46
N GLU A 4 -9.77 25.36 10.73
CA GLU A 4 -9.85 23.96 11.10
C GLU A 4 -11.08 23.40 10.40
N ASN A 5 -10.79 22.76 9.27
CA ASN A 5 -11.73 22.07 8.41
C ASN A 5 -12.49 21.06 9.27
N GLU A 6 -13.72 21.40 9.67
CA GLU A 6 -14.69 20.42 10.18
C GLU A 6 -14.91 19.41 9.07
N LYS A 7 -14.12 18.34 9.09
CA LYS A 7 -14.24 17.26 8.12
C LYS A 7 -15.63 16.66 8.28
N SER A 8 -16.40 16.69 7.19
CA SER A 8 -17.66 15.99 7.03
C SER A 8 -17.66 14.58 7.64
N LEU A 9 -18.81 14.12 8.14
CA LEU A 9 -19.01 12.73 8.57
C LEU A 9 -18.82 11.73 7.42
N ALA A 10 -19.17 12.13 6.20
CA ALA A 10 -18.94 11.33 5.00
C ALA A 10 -17.44 11.20 4.69
N SER A 11 -16.66 12.29 4.77
CA SER A 11 -15.21 12.22 4.58
C SER A 11 -14.48 11.53 5.75
N ALA A 12 -15.05 11.56 6.96
CA ALA A 12 -14.57 10.81 8.12
C ALA A 12 -14.57 9.29 7.90
N SER A 13 -15.53 8.76 7.11
CA SER A 13 -15.58 7.33 6.77
C SER A 13 -14.32 6.85 6.02
N LEU A 14 -13.76 7.71 5.15
CA LEU A 14 -12.55 7.43 4.37
C LEU A 14 -11.27 7.87 5.07
N ALA A 15 -11.36 8.62 6.16
CA ALA A 15 -10.19 9.20 6.82
C ALA A 15 -9.17 8.15 7.30
N THR A 16 -9.62 6.95 7.66
CA THR A 16 -8.72 5.83 8.03
C THR A 16 -8.01 5.27 6.80
N HIS A 17 -8.76 5.05 5.72
CA HIS A 17 -8.24 4.53 4.46
C HIS A 17 -7.25 5.50 3.81
N LEU A 18 -7.59 6.79 3.75
CA LEU A 18 -6.73 7.84 3.23
C LEU A 18 -5.45 8.03 4.04
N ARG A 19 -5.50 7.84 5.37
CA ARG A 19 -4.30 7.87 6.21
C ARG A 19 -3.32 6.75 5.84
N LEU A 20 -3.83 5.53 5.69
CA LEU A 20 -3.02 4.38 5.29
C LEU A 20 -2.48 4.55 3.87
N LEU A 21 -3.31 4.98 2.91
CA LEU A 21 -2.86 5.27 1.54
C LEU A 21 -1.80 6.36 1.49
N ARG A 22 -1.87 7.38 2.35
CA ARG A 22 -0.83 8.42 2.46
C ARG A 22 0.46 7.85 3.05
N TRP A 23 0.37 7.06 4.12
CA TRP A 23 1.52 6.37 4.71
C TRP A 23 2.22 5.45 3.71
N CYS A 24 1.45 4.70 2.94
CA CYS A 24 1.98 3.80 1.91
C CYS A 24 2.43 4.52 0.62
N GLY A 25 2.36 5.86 0.54
CA GLY A 25 2.81 6.63 -0.63
C GLY A 25 1.86 6.63 -1.84
N TYR A 26 0.61 6.18 -1.70
CA TYR A 26 -0.34 6.16 -2.83
C TYR A 26 -1.00 7.52 -3.03
N CYS A 27 -1.45 8.21 -1.97
CA CYS A 27 -2.19 9.47 -2.08
C CYS A 27 -1.32 10.72 -1.89
N ARG A 28 -1.71 11.82 -2.56
CA ARG A 28 -1.12 13.15 -2.35
C ARG A 28 -1.42 13.66 -0.95
N LEU A 29 -0.46 14.39 -0.39
CA LEU A 29 -0.62 15.08 0.87
C LEU A 29 -1.06 16.52 0.56
N ALA A 30 -2.30 16.87 0.89
CA ALA A 30 -2.79 18.26 0.88
C ALA A 30 -2.23 19.02 2.10
N SER A 31 -0.91 19.15 2.18
CA SER A 31 -0.17 19.90 3.20
C SER A 31 0.72 20.94 2.53
N GLY A 32 1.31 21.85 3.31
CA GLY A 32 2.08 22.99 2.80
C GLY A 32 3.11 22.64 1.72
N ALA A 33 3.42 23.61 0.85
CA ALA A 33 4.16 23.42 -0.40
C ALA A 33 5.52 22.68 -0.28
N ARG A 34 6.16 22.69 0.89
CA ARG A 34 7.41 21.96 1.16
C ARG A 34 7.18 20.49 1.53
N LEU A 35 6.17 20.20 2.37
CA LEU A 35 5.76 18.84 2.74
C LEU A 35 5.16 18.09 1.53
N SER A 36 4.41 18.77 0.68
CA SER A 36 3.89 18.15 -0.56
C SER A 36 5.00 17.76 -1.54
N ARG A 37 6.09 18.54 -1.61
CA ARG A 37 7.25 18.22 -2.48
C ARG A 37 8.08 17.07 -1.93
N LEU A 38 8.33 17.05 -0.63
CA LEU A 38 8.97 15.92 0.05
C LEU A 38 8.16 14.63 -0.10
N HIS A 39 6.83 14.72 0.05
CA HIS A 39 5.96 13.57 -0.15
C HIS A 39 5.95 13.11 -1.62
N ALA A 40 5.96 14.04 -2.58
CA ALA A 40 6.08 13.67 -4.00
C ALA A 40 7.41 12.95 -4.30
N LEU A 41 8.52 13.42 -3.72
CA LEU A 41 9.81 12.76 -3.82
C LEU A 41 9.78 11.37 -3.17
N TYR A 42 9.21 11.23 -1.97
CA TYR A 42 9.03 9.95 -1.31
C TYR A 42 8.23 8.97 -2.19
N ARG A 43 7.12 9.41 -2.78
CA ARG A 43 6.31 8.59 -3.70
C ARG A 43 7.09 8.15 -4.93
N ALA A 44 7.86 9.07 -5.54
CA ALA A 44 8.69 8.76 -6.70
C ALA A 44 9.81 7.78 -6.33
N LEU A 45 10.43 7.93 -5.15
CA LEU A 45 11.43 7.00 -4.64
C LEU A 45 10.83 5.63 -4.34
N THR A 46 9.67 5.54 -3.69
CA THR A 46 8.98 4.26 -3.44
C THR A 46 8.65 3.55 -4.76
N LEU A 47 8.15 4.29 -5.75
CA LEU A 47 7.85 3.74 -7.08
C LEU A 47 9.13 3.24 -7.75
N ALA A 48 10.19 4.06 -7.78
CA ALA A 48 11.47 3.68 -8.36
C ALA A 48 12.07 2.44 -7.70
N LEU A 49 12.06 2.37 -6.37
CA LEU A 49 12.51 1.20 -5.61
C LEU A 49 11.70 -0.05 -5.94
N THR A 50 10.36 0.06 -6.00
CA THR A 50 9.49 -1.08 -6.34
C THR A 50 9.71 -1.54 -7.78
N THR A 51 9.92 -0.62 -8.72
CA THR A 51 10.23 -0.94 -10.12
C THR A 51 11.59 -1.61 -10.26
N ILE A 52 12.63 -1.14 -9.56
CA ILE A 52 13.96 -1.76 -9.55
C ILE A 52 13.86 -3.18 -8.99
N TYR A 53 13.13 -3.36 -7.89
CA TYR A 53 12.90 -4.67 -7.28
C TYR A 53 12.15 -5.61 -8.24
N LEU A 54 11.12 -5.12 -8.94
CA LEU A 54 10.42 -5.90 -9.97
C LEU A 54 11.36 -6.35 -11.10
N LEU A 55 12.25 -5.47 -11.57
CA LEU A 55 13.23 -5.82 -12.60
C LEU A 55 14.18 -6.93 -12.10
N GLN A 56 14.59 -6.88 -10.83
CA GLN A 56 15.40 -7.94 -10.22
C GLN A 56 14.64 -9.27 -10.12
N GLU A 57 13.36 -9.25 -9.76
CA GLU A 57 12.50 -10.45 -9.75
C GLU A 57 12.33 -11.03 -11.17
N CYS A 58 12.15 -10.21 -12.20
CA CYS A 58 12.08 -10.66 -13.59
C CYS A 58 13.37 -11.36 -14.05
N VAL A 59 14.54 -10.79 -13.72
CA VAL A 59 15.84 -11.40 -14.07
C VAL A 59 16.01 -12.74 -13.36
N TYR A 60 15.64 -12.81 -12.08
CA TYR A 60 15.70 -14.05 -11.31
C TYR A 60 14.73 -15.11 -11.84
N ALA A 61 13.50 -14.74 -12.18
CA ALA A 61 12.52 -15.63 -12.80
C ALA A 61 13.04 -16.25 -14.10
N TYR A 62 13.75 -15.46 -14.93
CA TYR A 62 14.36 -15.96 -16.16
C TYR A 62 15.46 -17.00 -15.90
N GLN A 63 16.25 -16.83 -14.83
CA GLN A 63 17.32 -17.76 -14.49
C GLN A 63 16.82 -19.07 -13.88
N VAL A 64 15.77 -19.00 -13.07
CA VAL A 64 15.21 -20.16 -12.34
C VAL A 64 14.09 -20.85 -13.15
N GLN A 65 13.88 -20.46 -14.41
CA GLN A 65 12.82 -21.00 -15.28
C GLN A 65 12.84 -22.53 -15.45
N GLN A 66 13.96 -23.19 -15.17
CA GLN A 66 14.11 -24.65 -15.26
C GLN A 66 13.52 -25.38 -14.03
N ASP A 67 13.28 -24.69 -12.93
CA ASP A 67 12.66 -25.23 -11.71
C ASP A 67 11.24 -24.65 -11.58
N MET A 68 10.23 -25.46 -11.96
CA MET A 68 8.84 -25.03 -12.02
C MET A 68 8.27 -24.63 -10.66
N ASP A 69 8.70 -25.28 -9.56
CA ASP A 69 8.22 -24.98 -8.22
C ASP A 69 8.76 -23.64 -7.72
N LYS A 70 10.03 -23.34 -8.01
CA LYS A 70 10.62 -22.03 -7.70
C LYS A 70 10.08 -20.93 -8.60
N LEU A 71 9.95 -21.19 -9.90
CA LEU A 71 9.38 -20.24 -10.85
C LEU A 71 7.96 -19.83 -10.44
N ALA A 72 7.10 -20.78 -10.06
CA ALA A 72 5.73 -20.47 -9.63
C ALA A 72 5.68 -19.53 -8.42
N ARG A 73 6.56 -19.74 -7.42
CA ARG A 73 6.67 -18.86 -6.24
C ARG A 73 7.11 -17.44 -6.63
N VAL A 74 8.11 -17.31 -7.50
CA VAL A 74 8.59 -16.00 -7.98
C VAL A 74 7.51 -15.30 -8.80
N MET A 75 6.81 -16.02 -9.69
CA MET A 75 5.74 -15.45 -10.51
C MET A 75 4.55 -14.95 -9.67
N PHE A 76 4.22 -15.64 -8.58
CA PHE A 76 3.18 -15.19 -7.65
C PHE A 76 3.57 -13.85 -6.97
N LEU A 77 4.80 -13.75 -6.49
CA LEU A 77 5.33 -12.51 -5.91
C LEU A 77 5.38 -11.39 -6.95
N LEU A 78 5.88 -11.69 -8.15
CA LEU A 78 5.94 -10.76 -9.26
C LEU A 78 4.56 -10.18 -9.59
N LEU A 79 3.53 -11.03 -9.65
CA LEU A 79 2.15 -10.57 -9.88
C LEU A 79 1.64 -9.66 -8.77
N CYS A 80 2.00 -9.94 -7.51
CA CYS A 80 1.69 -9.06 -6.39
C CYS A 80 2.35 -7.68 -6.55
N HIS A 81 3.64 -7.64 -6.90
CA HIS A 81 4.36 -6.39 -7.13
C HIS A 81 3.83 -5.61 -8.33
N ILE A 82 3.53 -6.28 -9.46
CA ILE A 82 2.93 -5.64 -10.65
C ILE A 82 1.59 -5.01 -10.30
N THR A 83 0.70 -5.75 -9.63
CA THR A 83 -0.62 -5.21 -9.25
C THR A 83 -0.50 -4.05 -8.25
N SER A 84 0.50 -4.09 -7.37
CA SER A 84 0.82 -2.98 -6.46
C SER A 84 1.29 -1.73 -7.22
N ILE A 85 2.23 -1.87 -8.16
CA ILE A 85 2.73 -0.77 -9.00
C ILE A 85 1.61 -0.20 -9.87
N ALA A 86 0.78 -1.05 -10.49
CA ALA A 86 -0.36 -0.60 -11.29
C ALA A 86 -1.31 0.26 -10.46
N LYS A 87 -1.60 -0.13 -9.21
CA LYS A 87 -2.37 0.70 -8.28
C LYS A 87 -1.66 2.03 -7.99
N GLN A 88 -0.36 2.02 -7.69
CA GLN A 88 0.41 3.25 -7.44
C GLN A 88 0.32 4.22 -8.63
N LEU A 89 0.44 3.70 -9.86
CA LEU A 89 0.35 4.48 -11.09
C LEU A 89 -1.05 5.07 -11.30
N VAL A 90 -2.11 4.28 -11.09
CA VAL A 90 -3.50 4.78 -11.18
C VAL A 90 -3.75 5.91 -10.19
N PHE A 91 -3.28 5.77 -8.95
CA PHE A 91 -3.37 6.83 -7.93
C PHE A 91 -2.52 8.06 -8.26
N HIS A 92 -1.49 7.92 -9.08
CA HIS A 92 -0.68 9.04 -9.55
C HIS A 92 -1.35 9.77 -10.72
N ILE A 93 -1.76 9.04 -11.76
CA ILE A 93 -2.38 9.59 -12.98
C ILE A 93 -3.76 10.19 -12.67
N LYS A 94 -4.57 9.50 -11.86
CA LYS A 94 -5.95 9.93 -11.54
C LYS A 94 -6.02 10.74 -10.25
N ALA A 95 -4.91 11.33 -9.80
CA ALA A 95 -4.85 12.03 -8.52
C ALA A 95 -5.88 13.16 -8.44
N GLU A 96 -6.02 13.98 -9.49
CA GLU A 96 -7.00 15.09 -9.53
C GLU A 96 -8.44 14.58 -9.44
N ARG A 97 -8.79 13.55 -10.20
CA ARG A 97 -10.12 12.92 -10.14
C ARG A 97 -10.42 12.32 -8.76
N ILE A 98 -9.41 11.77 -8.08
CA ILE A 98 -9.55 11.26 -6.70
C ILE A 98 -9.78 12.42 -5.73
N ASP A 99 -9.07 13.53 -5.91
CA ASP A 99 -9.25 14.75 -5.10
C ASP A 99 -10.65 15.36 -5.33
N GLU A 100 -11.15 15.39 -6.57
CA GLU A 100 -12.51 15.80 -6.91
C GLU A 100 -13.57 14.89 -6.27
N MET A 101 -13.40 13.56 -6.35
CA MET A 101 -14.29 12.62 -5.69
C MET A 101 -14.31 12.82 -4.18
N LEU A 102 -13.16 13.11 -3.57
CA LEU A 102 -13.06 13.40 -2.14
C LEU A 102 -13.74 14.73 -1.77
N ALA A 103 -13.60 15.75 -2.63
CA ALA A 103 -14.30 17.02 -2.46
C ALA A 103 -15.82 16.86 -2.59
N GLY A 104 -16.29 15.99 -3.48
CA GLY A 104 -17.72 15.66 -3.62
C GLY A 104 -18.34 15.05 -2.36
N LEU A 105 -17.56 14.42 -1.48
CA LEU A 105 -18.06 13.90 -0.19
C LEU A 105 -18.31 15.00 0.84
N GLU A 106 -17.78 16.20 0.62
CA GLU A 106 -18.07 17.39 1.45
C GLU A 106 -19.36 18.08 0.99
N ASP A 107 -20.04 17.61 -0.06
CA ASP A 107 -21.31 18.17 -0.53
C ASP A 107 -22.37 18.14 0.60
N PRO A 108 -23.10 19.23 0.85
CA PRO A 108 -24.19 19.30 1.83
C PRO A 108 -25.23 18.18 1.68
N LEU A 109 -25.44 17.66 0.47
CA LEU A 109 -26.36 16.55 0.20
C LEU A 109 -25.97 15.28 0.97
N TYR A 110 -24.67 15.02 1.12
CA TYR A 110 -24.16 13.88 1.89
C TYR A 110 -24.04 14.18 3.40
N ASN A 111 -24.19 15.44 3.80
CA ASN A 111 -23.93 15.96 5.15
C ASN A 111 -25.14 16.64 5.78
N GLN A 112 -26.34 16.18 5.43
CA GLN A 112 -27.57 16.75 5.95
C GLN A 112 -27.60 16.72 7.48
N ALA A 113 -28.12 17.79 8.10
CA ALA A 113 -28.21 17.95 9.54
C ALA A 113 -29.25 17.04 10.22
N VAL A 114 -29.90 16.14 9.46
CA VAL A 114 -30.91 15.22 9.98
C VAL A 114 -30.25 14.14 10.85
N GLU A 115 -30.67 14.07 12.11
CA GLU A 115 -30.06 13.19 13.13
C GLU A 115 -30.04 11.71 12.71
N ALA A 116 -31.10 11.22 12.07
CA ALA A 116 -31.17 9.86 11.55
C ALA A 116 -30.11 9.57 10.48
N HIS A 117 -29.86 10.52 9.57
CA HIS A 117 -28.85 10.39 8.52
C HIS A 117 -27.44 10.41 9.14
N ARG A 118 -27.18 11.35 10.07
CA ARG A 118 -25.89 11.43 10.78
C ARG A 118 -25.56 10.14 11.54
N ARG A 119 -26.56 9.52 12.18
CA ARG A 119 -26.40 8.22 12.86
C ARG A 119 -26.02 7.10 11.89
N LEU A 120 -26.70 6.99 10.75
CA LEU A 120 -26.39 5.99 9.73
C LEU A 120 -25.00 6.20 9.11
N LEU A 121 -24.64 7.44 8.81
CA LEU A 121 -23.31 7.84 8.33
C LEU A 121 -22.23 7.50 9.35
N GLY A 122 -22.45 7.81 10.63
CA GLY A 122 -21.53 7.48 11.71
C GLY A 122 -21.32 5.98 11.89
N ALA A 123 -22.39 5.18 11.86
CA ALA A 123 -22.32 3.72 11.93
C ALA A 123 -21.56 3.13 10.74
N THR A 124 -21.83 3.65 9.53
CA THR A 124 -21.14 3.24 8.30
C THR A 124 -19.66 3.61 8.34
N ALA A 125 -19.33 4.82 8.78
CA ALA A 125 -17.95 5.27 8.94
C ALA A 125 -17.17 4.40 9.94
N ALA A 126 -17.79 4.04 11.06
CA ALA A 126 -17.19 3.13 12.04
C ALA A 126 -16.98 1.73 11.46
N SER A 127 -17.97 1.19 10.74
CA SER A 127 -17.87 -0.11 10.07
C SER A 127 -16.75 -0.13 9.02
N ALA A 128 -16.69 0.89 8.15
CA ALA A 128 -15.66 1.06 7.15
C ALA A 128 -14.26 1.15 7.79
N SER A 129 -14.11 1.90 8.88
CA SER A 129 -12.84 1.99 9.62
C SER A 129 -12.42 0.63 10.19
N ARG A 130 -13.36 -0.15 10.76
CA ARG A 130 -13.09 -1.50 11.26
C ARG A 130 -12.68 -2.45 10.14
N PHE A 131 -13.37 -2.41 9.01
CA PHE A 131 -13.05 -3.25 7.86
C PHE A 131 -11.64 -2.97 7.34
N VAL A 132 -11.28 -1.71 7.16
CA VAL A 132 -9.94 -1.31 6.71
C VAL A 132 -8.87 -1.78 7.70
N ARG A 133 -9.10 -1.62 9.01
CA ARG A 133 -8.17 -2.11 10.04
C ARG A 133 -8.02 -3.62 10.02
N ALA A 134 -9.11 -4.37 9.87
CA ALA A 134 -9.08 -5.82 9.79
C ALA A 134 -8.29 -6.28 8.55
N TYR A 135 -8.55 -5.67 7.39
CA TYR A 135 -7.83 -5.95 6.15
C TYR A 135 -6.33 -5.66 6.28
N SER A 136 -5.97 -4.47 6.77
CA SER A 136 -4.56 -4.10 6.99
C SER A 136 -3.89 -5.00 8.03
N GLY A 137 -4.60 -5.39 9.09
CA GLY A 137 -4.09 -6.35 10.07
C GLY A 137 -3.79 -7.71 9.46
N CYS A 138 -4.70 -8.24 8.63
CA CYS A 138 -4.49 -9.49 7.89
C CYS A 138 -3.29 -9.40 6.94
N ALA A 139 -3.11 -8.25 6.27
CA ALA A 139 -1.95 -8.01 5.42
C ALA A 139 -0.65 -8.04 6.23
N VAL A 140 -0.60 -7.38 7.40
CA VAL A 140 0.56 -7.42 8.30
C VAL A 140 0.84 -8.84 8.78
N VAL A 141 -0.18 -9.57 9.22
CA VAL A 141 -0.03 -10.98 9.65
C VAL A 141 0.54 -11.83 8.52
N THR A 142 0.00 -11.69 7.31
CA THR A 142 0.51 -12.38 6.12
C THR A 142 1.98 -12.04 5.87
N CYS A 143 2.36 -10.76 5.87
CA CYS A 143 3.76 -10.35 5.71
C CYS A 143 4.66 -10.91 6.82
N THR A 144 4.23 -10.89 8.08
CA THR A 144 5.01 -11.45 9.19
C THR A 144 5.20 -12.95 9.06
N LEU A 145 4.17 -13.67 8.59
CA LEU A 145 4.26 -15.10 8.33
C LEU A 145 5.26 -15.38 7.20
N TRP A 146 5.20 -14.61 6.11
CA TRP A 146 6.15 -14.69 5.00
C TRP A 146 7.60 -14.41 5.40
N ILE A 147 7.85 -13.57 6.43
CA ILE A 147 9.20 -13.34 6.99
C ILE A 147 9.61 -14.48 7.93
N THR A 148 8.65 -15.07 8.66
CA THR A 148 8.94 -16.12 9.65
C THR A 148 9.44 -17.40 8.98
N PHE A 149 8.90 -17.77 7.82
CA PHE A 149 9.35 -18.94 7.06
C PHE A 149 10.87 -18.94 6.74
N PRO A 150 11.43 -17.93 6.06
CA PRO A 150 12.86 -17.89 5.76
C PRO A 150 13.73 -17.79 7.02
N VAL A 151 13.27 -17.11 8.08
CA VAL A 151 13.99 -17.06 9.37
C VAL A 151 14.06 -18.45 10.01
N MET A 152 12.96 -19.20 10.02
CA MET A 152 12.93 -20.57 10.51
C MET A 152 13.82 -21.50 9.68
N TYR A 153 13.81 -21.38 8.35
CA TYR A 153 14.70 -22.14 7.47
C TYR A 153 16.19 -21.83 7.77
N ARG A 154 16.55 -20.56 8.01
CA ARG A 154 17.91 -20.17 8.39
C ARG A 154 18.34 -20.78 9.73
N LEU A 155 17.45 -20.79 10.72
CA LEU A 155 17.72 -21.37 12.04
C LEU A 155 17.88 -22.90 11.98
N GLN A 156 17.23 -23.57 11.03
CA GLN A 156 17.36 -25.00 10.76
C GLN A 156 18.60 -25.35 9.91
N GLY A 157 19.42 -24.36 9.51
CA GLY A 157 20.61 -24.56 8.68
C GLY A 157 20.31 -24.86 7.22
N LEU A 158 19.07 -24.64 6.75
CA LEU A 158 18.68 -24.80 5.36
C LEU A 158 19.02 -23.53 4.55
N PRO A 159 19.44 -23.65 3.28
CA PRO A 159 19.76 -22.50 2.44
C PRO A 159 18.50 -21.64 2.23
N VAL A 160 18.60 -20.35 2.55
CA VAL A 160 17.51 -19.38 2.36
C VAL A 160 17.63 -18.81 0.95
N GLU A 161 16.71 -19.21 0.07
CA GLU A 161 16.63 -18.65 -1.27
C GLU A 161 15.81 -17.34 -1.24
N PHE A 162 16.51 -16.22 -1.42
CA PHE A 162 15.86 -14.95 -1.64
C PHE A 162 15.44 -14.84 -3.12
N PRO A 163 14.16 -14.58 -3.43
CA PRO A 163 13.65 -14.56 -4.80
C PRO A 163 14.00 -13.26 -5.56
N PHE A 164 15.17 -12.69 -5.34
CA PHE A 164 15.65 -11.50 -6.04
C PHE A 164 17.12 -11.63 -6.40
N TRP A 165 17.49 -11.14 -7.59
CA TRP A 165 18.86 -11.14 -8.06
C TRP A 165 19.71 -10.16 -7.25
N ILE A 166 20.65 -10.69 -6.49
CA ILE A 166 21.70 -9.90 -5.84
C ILE A 166 23.04 -10.60 -6.02
N THR A 167 24.07 -9.80 -6.24
CA THR A 167 25.45 -10.24 -6.46
C THR A 167 26.16 -10.74 -5.19
N VAL A 168 25.45 -10.85 -4.07
CA VAL A 168 25.99 -11.27 -2.77
C VAL A 168 25.60 -12.72 -2.51
N ASP A 169 26.61 -13.58 -2.34
CA ASP A 169 26.45 -14.99 -1.99
C ASP A 169 26.07 -15.12 -0.50
N TYR A 170 24.78 -15.33 -0.22
CA TYR A 170 24.25 -15.45 1.14
C TYR A 170 24.45 -16.83 1.78
N ASN A 171 24.94 -17.81 1.03
CA ASN A 171 25.17 -19.18 1.53
C ASN A 171 26.58 -19.36 2.11
N ARG A 172 27.42 -18.32 2.11
CA ARG A 172 28.72 -18.36 2.79
C ARG A 172 28.56 -17.89 4.24
N PRO A 173 28.82 -18.75 5.25
CA PRO A 173 29.02 -18.26 6.60
C PRO A 173 30.26 -17.36 6.57
N THR A 174 30.11 -16.14 7.10
CA THR A 174 31.26 -15.29 7.47
C THR A 174 31.77 -15.71 8.83
#